data_AF-A0A835J0N7-F1
#
_entry.id   AF-A0A835J0N7-F1
#
_cell.length_a   1.000
_cell.length_b   1.000
_cell.length_c   1.000
_cell.angle_alpha   90.00
_cell.angle_beta   90.00
_cell.angle_gamma   90.00
#
_symmetry.space_group_name_H-M   'P 1'
#
loop_
_entity.id
_entity.type
_entity.pdbx_description
1 polymer ?
#
loop_
_entity_poly.entity_id
_entity_poly.type
_entity_poly.pdbx_seq_one_letter_code
_entity_poly.pdbx_strand_id
1 'polypeptide(L)'
;MAMSRRFDWTKNWELQDVGDKEWLWDNIKDKWELDETRKEPTLALISGDEFRNKKSKWKRNFYTRYATYEELISHRPEQLSQQEWVQLIEFWDTPEHQSQEAGAPPSLGDLFVRTHTSSQAHDALDDQSREYIGRGVTPTRLLWLRLSSDNRVNDLESRLAEMQRVAQEKEEERRLEIEEIKRQAQEKR
;
A
#
# COMPACT_ATOMS: atom_id res chain seq x y z
N MET A 1 20.75 4.88 -33.73
CA MET A 1 19.85 5.97 -33.31
C MET A 1 19.77 5.91 -31.79
N ALA A 2 20.41 6.85 -31.09
CA ALA A 2 20.31 6.92 -29.63
C ALA A 2 18.85 7.27 -29.29
N MET A 3 18.17 6.40 -28.53
CA MET A 3 16.85 6.72 -28.01
C MET A 3 17.01 7.96 -27.13
N SER A 4 16.52 9.09 -27.61
CA SER A 4 16.55 10.36 -26.89
C SER A 4 15.95 10.13 -25.50
N ARG A 5 16.69 10.50 -24.46
CA ARG A 5 16.17 10.58 -23.08
C ARG A 5 14.99 11.55 -23.09
N ARG A 6 13.78 11.00 -23.26
CA ARG A 6 12.54 11.77 -23.21
C ARG A 6 12.05 11.95 -21.78
N PHE A 7 12.50 11.13 -20.84
CA PHE A 7 12.12 11.28 -19.44
C PHE A 7 13.34 11.17 -18.55
N ASP A 8 13.42 12.09 -17.61
CA ASP A 8 14.51 12.14 -16.64
C ASP A 8 14.08 11.37 -15.39
N TRP A 9 14.45 10.10 -15.30
CA TRP A 9 14.07 9.25 -14.17
C TRP A 9 14.57 9.75 -12.81
N THR A 10 15.54 10.68 -12.76
CA THR A 10 15.97 11.32 -11.51
C THR A 10 14.89 12.25 -10.96
N LYS A 11 14.12 12.90 -11.84
CA LYS A 11 13.06 13.85 -11.47
C LYS A 11 11.74 13.16 -11.14
N ASN A 12 10.97 13.78 -10.25
CA ASN A 12 9.57 13.41 -10.02
C ASN A 12 8.71 13.76 -11.23
N TRP A 13 7.56 13.09 -11.38
CA TRP A 13 6.62 13.33 -12.49
C TRP A 13 6.27 14.81 -12.65
N GLU A 14 6.01 15.51 -11.55
CA GLU A 14 5.68 16.94 -11.54
C GLU A 14 6.79 17.80 -12.15
N LEU A 15 8.05 17.40 -11.96
CA LEU A 15 9.25 18.11 -12.42
C LEU A 15 9.74 17.67 -13.81
N GLN A 16 9.05 16.71 -14.45
CA GLN A 16 9.33 16.36 -15.84
C GLN A 16 8.98 17.51 -16.77
N ASP A 17 9.69 17.59 -17.89
CA ASP A 17 9.45 18.60 -18.91
C ASP A 17 8.00 18.54 -19.43
N VAL A 18 7.40 19.71 -19.64
CA VAL A 18 6.02 19.81 -20.11
C VAL A 18 5.91 19.27 -21.54
N GLY A 19 6.90 19.56 -22.40
CA GLY A 19 6.94 19.06 -23.78
C GLY A 19 6.99 17.54 -23.86
N ASP A 20 7.70 16.88 -22.94
CA ASP A 20 7.76 15.42 -22.88
C ASP A 20 6.42 14.81 -22.39
N LYS A 21 5.73 15.47 -21.45
CA LYS A 21 4.37 15.08 -21.03
C LYS A 21 3.35 15.25 -22.14
N GLU A 22 3.42 16.37 -22.88
CA GLU A 22 2.57 16.63 -24.05
C GLU A 22 2.83 15.61 -25.15
N TRP A 23 4.10 15.26 -25.41
CA TRP A 23 4.43 14.21 -26.36
C TRP A 23 3.83 12.86 -25.95
N LEU A 24 3.91 12.49 -24.67
CA LEU A 24 3.28 11.27 -24.18
C LEU A 24 1.77 11.30 -24.36
N TRP A 25 1.14 12.43 -24.03
CA TRP A 25 -0.29 12.62 -24.24
C TRP A 25 -0.66 12.45 -25.72
N ASP A 26 0.08 13.06 -26.64
CA ASP A 26 -0.15 12.93 -28.08
C ASP A 26 -0.09 11.48 -28.58
N ASN A 27 0.83 10.67 -28.03
CA ASN A 27 0.95 9.26 -28.42
C ASN A 27 -0.20 8.40 -27.85
N ILE A 28 -0.71 8.76 -26.68
CA ILE A 28 -1.76 7.99 -26.01
C ILE A 28 -3.13 8.39 -26.55
N LYS A 29 -3.37 9.69 -26.76
CA LYS A 29 -4.66 10.20 -27.24
C LYS A 29 -5.00 9.65 -28.62
N ASP A 30 -4.00 9.57 -29.51
CA ASP A 30 -4.19 9.06 -30.88
C ASP A 30 -4.38 7.54 -30.87
N LYS A 31 -3.59 6.82 -30.06
CA LYS A 31 -3.66 5.36 -29.96
C LYS A 31 -4.95 4.84 -29.33
N TRP A 32 -5.57 5.62 -28.44
CA TRP A 32 -6.72 5.19 -27.64
C TRP A 32 -7.96 6.07 -27.83
N GLU A 33 -7.95 6.96 -28.84
CA GLU A 33 -9.04 7.89 -29.16
C GLU A 33 -9.56 8.64 -27.93
N LEU A 34 -8.64 9.16 -27.10
CA LEU A 34 -8.99 9.84 -25.86
C LEU A 34 -9.31 11.31 -26.09
N ASP A 35 -10.34 11.78 -25.38
CA ASP A 35 -10.70 13.20 -25.31
C ASP A 35 -9.76 13.98 -24.38
N GLU A 36 -9.57 15.27 -24.66
CA GLU A 36 -8.69 16.17 -23.89
C GLU A 36 -9.12 16.26 -22.41
N THR A 37 -10.41 16.09 -22.10
CA THR A 37 -10.93 16.03 -20.73
C THR A 37 -10.32 14.89 -19.90
N ARG A 38 -9.78 13.84 -20.55
CA ARG A 38 -9.14 12.70 -19.89
C ARG A 38 -7.63 12.84 -19.75
N LYS A 39 -7.04 13.95 -20.19
CA LYS A 39 -5.59 14.18 -20.14
C LYS A 39 -5.04 14.09 -18.73
N GLU A 40 -5.51 14.97 -17.84
CA GLU A 40 -5.06 15.03 -16.46
C GLU A 40 -5.21 13.71 -15.70
N PRO A 41 -6.39 13.04 -15.70
CA PRO A 41 -6.52 11.76 -14.99
C PRO A 41 -5.65 10.66 -15.61
N THR A 42 -5.46 10.64 -16.93
CA THR A 42 -4.61 9.65 -17.59
C THR A 42 -3.14 9.86 -17.24
N LEU A 43 -2.66 11.09 -17.31
CA LEU A 43 -1.29 11.44 -16.94
C LEU A 43 -1.03 11.21 -15.43
N ALA A 44 -2.03 11.45 -14.58
CA ALA A 44 -1.94 11.14 -13.15
C ALA A 44 -1.81 9.63 -12.90
N LEU A 45 -2.59 8.79 -13.59
CA LEU A 45 -2.46 7.33 -13.50
C LEU A 45 -1.06 6.85 -13.92
N ILE A 46 -0.56 7.36 -15.05
CA ILE A 46 0.78 7.03 -15.55
C ILE A 46 1.87 7.49 -14.57
N SER A 47 1.69 8.65 -13.94
CA SER A 47 2.64 9.15 -12.93
C SER A 47 2.79 8.18 -11.74
N GLY A 48 1.68 7.59 -11.30
CA GLY A 48 1.65 6.66 -10.18
C GLY A 48 2.19 5.29 -10.56
N ASP A 49 1.63 4.67 -11.59
CA ASP A 49 1.95 3.29 -11.94
C ASP A 49 3.25 3.14 -12.72
N GLU A 50 3.52 4.05 -13.63
CA GLU A 50 4.66 3.90 -14.53
C GLU A 50 5.90 4.57 -13.94
N PHE A 51 5.77 5.80 -13.42
CA PHE A 51 6.93 6.51 -12.88
C PHE A 51 7.25 6.10 -11.44
N ARG A 52 6.30 6.26 -10.52
CA ARG A 52 6.56 6.04 -9.09
C ARG A 52 6.75 4.55 -8.78
N ASN A 53 5.84 3.69 -9.25
CA ASN A 53 5.91 2.25 -8.94
C ASN A 53 7.08 1.56 -9.63
N LYS A 54 7.42 1.87 -10.90
CA LYS A 54 8.61 1.28 -11.53
C LYS A 54 9.92 1.75 -10.90
N LYS A 55 10.08 3.05 -10.64
CA LYS A 55 11.28 3.57 -9.95
C LYS A 55 11.48 2.90 -8.59
N SER A 56 10.41 2.69 -7.83
CA SER A 56 10.44 1.94 -6.56
C SER A 56 10.85 0.46 -6.74
N LYS A 57 10.31 -0.22 -7.75
CA LYS A 57 10.68 -1.61 -8.08
C LYS A 57 12.16 -1.72 -8.49
N TRP A 58 12.65 -0.81 -9.31
CA TRP A 58 14.06 -0.81 -9.72
C TRP A 58 14.99 -0.62 -8.53
N LYS A 59 14.65 0.33 -7.67
CA LYS A 59 15.42 0.57 -6.46
C LYS A 59 15.49 -0.68 -5.58
N ARG A 60 14.33 -1.28 -5.25
CA ARG A 60 14.24 -2.46 -4.38
C ARG A 60 14.98 -3.67 -4.95
N ASN A 61 14.81 -3.95 -6.24
CA ASN A 61 15.27 -5.21 -6.83
C ASN A 61 16.73 -5.16 -7.29
N PHE A 62 17.23 -3.98 -7.67
CA PHE A 62 18.55 -3.82 -8.25
C PHE A 62 19.46 -2.95 -7.39
N TYR A 63 19.03 -1.75 -6.97
CA TYR A 63 19.90 -0.87 -6.17
C TYR A 63 20.16 -1.38 -4.75
N THR A 64 19.12 -1.76 -4.01
CA THR A 64 19.29 -2.19 -2.59
C THR A 64 19.91 -3.58 -2.46
N ARG A 65 19.99 -4.34 -3.56
CA ARG A 65 20.40 -5.75 -3.54
C ARG A 65 21.91 -5.94 -3.65
N TYR A 66 22.60 -5.05 -4.34
CA TYR A 66 24.03 -5.16 -4.60
C TYR A 66 24.78 -4.06 -3.86
N ALA A 67 25.92 -4.41 -3.26
CA ALA A 67 26.68 -3.49 -2.42
C ALA A 67 27.75 -2.72 -3.22
N THR A 68 28.23 -3.29 -4.32
CA THR A 68 29.30 -2.66 -5.11
C THR A 68 28.76 -1.99 -6.38
N TYR A 69 29.39 -0.89 -6.77
CA TYR A 69 29.01 -0.11 -7.95
C TYR A 69 29.14 -0.92 -9.26
N GLU A 70 30.16 -1.78 -9.34
CA GLU A 70 30.40 -2.64 -10.52
C GLU A 70 29.31 -3.72 -10.67
N GLU A 71 28.85 -4.30 -9.56
CA GLU A 71 27.72 -5.25 -9.56
C GLU A 71 26.41 -4.53 -9.93
N LEU A 72 26.20 -3.32 -9.42
CA LEU A 72 25.02 -2.51 -9.73
C LEU A 72 24.91 -2.22 -11.23
N ILE A 73 26.00 -1.79 -11.86
CA ILE A 73 26.03 -1.54 -13.31
C ILE A 73 25.76 -2.82 -14.10
N SER A 74 26.34 -3.94 -13.67
CA SER A 74 26.20 -5.23 -14.32
C SER A 74 24.77 -5.77 -14.24
N HIS A 75 24.06 -5.51 -13.13
CA HIS A 75 22.67 -5.88 -12.91
C HIS A 75 21.68 -4.76 -13.26
N ARG A 76 21.86 -4.14 -14.43
CA ARG A 76 20.96 -3.12 -14.95
C ARG A 76 19.59 -3.71 -15.36
N PRO A 77 18.47 -3.03 -15.07
CA PRO A 77 17.16 -3.38 -15.66
C PRO A 77 17.17 -3.27 -17.20
N GLU A 78 16.63 -4.26 -17.90
CA GLU A 78 16.60 -4.27 -19.39
C GLU A 78 15.89 -3.05 -20.01
N GLN A 79 14.94 -2.46 -19.29
CA GLN A 79 14.15 -1.32 -19.76
C GLN A 79 14.89 0.02 -19.69
N LEU A 80 16.02 0.10 -18.96
CA LEU A 80 16.80 1.32 -18.82
C LEU A 80 18.06 1.23 -19.67
N SER A 81 18.46 2.31 -20.33
CA SER A 81 19.80 2.42 -20.89
C SER A 81 20.86 2.43 -19.78
N GLN A 82 22.09 2.03 -20.10
CA GLN A 82 23.20 2.03 -19.12
C GLN A 82 23.42 3.42 -18.54
N GLN A 83 23.30 4.45 -19.38
CA GLN A 83 23.46 5.83 -18.96
C GLN A 83 22.35 6.29 -18.00
N GLU A 84 21.10 5.93 -18.25
CA GLU A 84 19.97 6.24 -17.34
C GLU A 84 20.11 5.51 -16.00
N TRP A 85 20.59 4.27 -16.03
CA TRP A 85 20.82 3.50 -14.82
C TRP A 85 21.94 4.08 -13.96
N VAL A 86 23.06 4.47 -14.58
CA VAL A 86 24.16 5.15 -13.87
C VAL A 86 23.67 6.43 -13.20
N GLN A 87 22.90 7.25 -13.91
CA GLN A 87 22.33 8.48 -13.32
C GLN A 87 21.38 8.21 -12.16
N LEU A 88 20.59 7.14 -12.22
CA LEU A 88 19.71 6.75 -11.13
C LEU A 88 20.48 6.28 -9.90
N ILE A 89 21.56 5.52 -10.10
CA ILE A 89 22.46 5.12 -9.01
C ILE A 89 23.07 6.36 -8.36
N GLU A 90 23.66 7.25 -9.16
CA GLU A 90 24.25 8.51 -8.68
C GLU A 90 23.23 9.36 -7.93
N PHE A 91 22.00 9.45 -8.45
CA PHE A 91 20.90 10.15 -7.81
C PHE A 91 20.55 9.56 -6.44
N TRP A 92 20.47 8.24 -6.30
CA TRP A 92 20.22 7.59 -5.01
C TRP A 92 21.41 7.66 -4.05
N ASP A 93 22.63 7.75 -4.57
CA ASP A 93 23.84 7.89 -3.77
C ASP A 93 24.07 9.33 -3.28
N THR A 94 23.29 10.29 -3.77
CA THR A 94 23.36 11.67 -3.26
C THR A 94 23.05 11.73 -1.77
N PRO A 95 23.84 12.49 -0.97
CA PRO A 95 23.64 12.58 0.46
C PRO A 95 22.27 13.16 0.81
N GLU A 96 21.67 13.99 -0.04
CA GLU A 96 20.32 14.52 0.12
C GLU A 96 19.27 13.41 0.10
N HIS A 97 19.38 12.45 -0.84
CA HIS A 97 18.48 11.29 -0.91
C HIS A 97 18.70 10.34 0.25
N GLN A 98 19.95 10.03 0.57
CA GLN A 98 20.30 9.18 1.70
C GLN A 98 19.85 9.79 3.03
N SER A 99 19.89 11.11 3.19
CA SER A 99 19.42 11.81 4.39
C SER A 99 17.90 11.79 4.53
N GLN A 100 17.15 11.85 3.42
CA GLN A 100 15.69 11.68 3.44
C GLN A 100 15.28 10.26 3.82
N GLU A 101 16.09 9.27 3.46
CA GLU A 101 15.84 7.85 3.77
C GLU A 101 16.32 7.45 5.15
N ALA A 102 17.47 7.99 5.57
CA ALA A 102 17.97 7.97 6.94
C ALA A 102 17.25 8.98 7.84
N GLY A 103 16.10 9.52 7.39
CA GLY A 103 15.20 10.30 8.22
C GLY A 103 15.01 9.60 9.56
N ALA A 104 15.04 10.38 10.64
CA ALA A 104 14.96 9.85 11.99
C ALA A 104 13.85 8.78 12.06
N PRO A 105 14.14 7.59 12.63
CA PRO A 105 13.15 6.52 12.70
C PRO A 105 11.84 7.11 13.20
N PRO A 106 10.71 6.88 12.50
CA PRO A 106 9.45 7.52 12.83
C PRO A 106 9.20 7.36 14.32
N SER A 107 8.84 8.45 14.99
CA SER A 107 8.59 8.38 16.41
C SER A 107 7.50 7.34 16.67
N LEU A 108 7.45 6.79 17.89
CA LEU A 108 6.38 5.84 18.23
C LEU A 108 4.99 6.46 18.00
N GLY A 109 4.87 7.79 18.08
CA GLY A 109 3.67 8.55 17.73
C GLY A 109 3.36 8.50 16.23
N ASP A 110 4.36 8.76 15.38
CA ASP A 110 4.18 8.71 13.92
C ASP A 110 3.78 7.31 13.43
N LEU A 111 4.38 6.28 14.04
CA LEU A 111 4.03 4.89 13.76
C LEU A 111 2.61 4.57 14.23
N PHE A 112 2.23 5.04 15.43
CA PHE A 112 0.91 4.82 15.99
C PHE A 112 -0.19 5.44 15.13
N VAL A 113 -0.02 6.70 14.73
CA VAL A 113 -0.96 7.39 13.83
C VAL A 113 -1.12 6.63 12.52
N ARG A 114 0.00 6.18 11.92
CA ARG A 114 -0.03 5.40 10.68
C ARG A 114 -0.76 4.06 10.79
N THR A 115 -0.61 3.35 11.90
CA THR A 115 -1.22 2.02 12.06
C THR A 115 -2.62 2.05 12.63
N HIS A 116 -3.02 3.15 13.29
CA HIS A 116 -4.33 3.31 13.94
C HIS A 116 -5.23 4.34 13.24
N THR A 117 -4.86 4.77 12.04
CA THR A 117 -5.73 5.54 11.14
C THR A 117 -6.03 4.70 9.92
N SER A 118 -7.31 4.52 9.60
CA SER A 118 -7.74 3.87 8.38
C SER A 118 -7.33 4.71 7.17
N SER A 119 -6.62 4.10 6.22
CA SER A 119 -6.24 4.77 4.98
C SER A 119 -7.43 5.05 4.04
N GLN A 120 -8.55 4.34 4.22
CA GLN A 120 -9.77 4.53 3.42
C GLN A 120 -10.73 5.53 4.05
N ALA A 121 -10.95 5.43 5.36
CA ALA A 121 -11.88 6.30 6.08
C ALA A 121 -11.24 7.61 6.54
N HIS A 122 -9.90 7.72 6.46
CA HIS A 122 -9.11 8.84 7.00
C HIS A 122 -9.43 9.15 8.47
N ASP A 123 -9.79 8.13 9.23
CA ASP A 123 -10.26 8.23 10.61
C ASP A 123 -9.64 7.13 11.47
N ALA A 124 -9.66 7.29 12.78
CA ALA A 124 -9.11 6.34 13.71
C ALA A 124 -9.83 4.98 13.62
N LEU A 125 -9.09 3.88 13.82
CA LEU A 125 -9.65 2.52 13.76
C LEU A 125 -10.61 2.22 14.93
N ASP A 126 -10.46 2.93 16.05
CA ASP A 126 -11.27 2.76 17.26
C ASP A 126 -11.31 4.08 18.08
N ASP A 127 -12.23 4.17 19.03
CA ASP A 127 -12.44 5.38 19.82
C ASP A 127 -11.26 5.73 20.74
N GLN A 128 -10.49 4.74 21.20
CA GLN A 128 -9.28 5.00 22.00
C GLN A 128 -8.17 5.62 21.14
N SER A 129 -8.01 5.10 19.92
CA SER A 129 -7.11 5.66 18.91
C SER A 129 -7.50 7.10 18.55
N ARG A 130 -8.80 7.40 18.44
CA ARG A 130 -9.31 8.76 18.18
C ARG A 130 -9.00 9.73 19.32
N GLU A 131 -9.25 9.31 20.56
CA GLU A 131 -8.93 10.09 21.75
C GLU A 131 -7.42 10.37 21.84
N TYR A 132 -6.61 9.38 21.48
CA TYR A 132 -5.16 9.47 21.54
C TYR A 132 -4.59 10.43 20.47
N ILE A 133 -5.01 10.26 19.21
CA ILE A 133 -4.63 11.12 18.08
C ILE A 133 -5.08 12.57 18.35
N GLY A 134 -6.28 12.77 18.92
CA GLY A 134 -6.80 14.09 19.28
C GLY A 134 -6.04 14.80 20.41
N ARG A 135 -5.33 14.05 21.28
CA ARG A 135 -4.53 14.61 22.39
C ARG A 135 -3.10 15.02 22.00
N GLY A 136 -2.59 14.56 20.84
CA GLY A 136 -1.27 14.93 20.34
C GLY A 136 -0.07 14.44 21.19
N VAL A 137 -0.25 13.40 21.99
CA VAL A 137 0.80 12.84 22.87
C VAL A 137 1.51 11.68 22.16
N THR A 138 2.80 11.46 22.41
CA THR A 138 3.54 10.31 21.88
C THR A 138 3.33 9.06 22.76
N PRO A 139 2.98 7.88 22.20
CA PRO A 139 2.70 6.71 23.00
C PRO A 139 3.99 6.25 23.67
N THR A 140 3.86 5.84 24.93
CA THR A 140 4.93 5.07 25.58
C THR A 140 4.92 3.64 25.06
N ARG A 141 6.08 2.98 25.05
CA ARG A 141 6.24 1.60 24.56
C ARG A 141 5.27 0.60 25.21
N LEU A 142 4.92 0.80 26.48
CA LEU A 142 3.97 -0.04 27.21
C LEU A 142 2.52 0.15 26.73
N LEU A 143 2.14 1.39 26.42
CA LEU A 143 0.81 1.69 25.89
C LEU A 143 0.62 1.11 24.49
N TRP A 144 1.67 1.17 23.65
CA TRP A 144 1.65 0.57 22.29
C TRP A 144 1.46 -0.95 22.32
N LEU A 145 2.18 -1.67 23.19
CA LEU A 145 2.03 -3.13 23.32
C LEU A 145 0.64 -3.53 23.81
N ARG A 146 0.03 -2.72 24.68
CA ARG A 146 -1.32 -2.94 25.19
C ARG A 146 -2.36 -2.76 24.09
N LEU A 147 -2.35 -1.62 23.38
CA LEU A 147 -3.30 -1.33 22.30
C LEU A 147 -3.19 -2.32 21.13
N SER A 148 -1.98 -2.77 20.80
CA SER A 148 -1.76 -3.80 19.78
C SER A 148 -2.26 -5.19 20.19
N SER A 149 -2.24 -5.50 21.49
CA SER A 149 -2.78 -6.74 22.03
C SER A 149 -4.30 -6.69 22.11
N ASP A 150 -4.87 -5.57 22.53
CA ASP A 150 -6.31 -5.37 22.69
C ASP A 150 -7.04 -5.50 21.34
N ASN A 151 -6.48 -5.00 20.24
CA ASN A 151 -7.08 -5.18 18.90
C ASN A 151 -7.10 -6.66 18.43
N ARG A 152 -6.09 -7.45 18.80
CA ARG A 152 -6.09 -8.89 18.49
C ARG A 152 -7.06 -9.65 19.40
N VAL A 153 -7.22 -9.23 20.64
CA VAL A 153 -8.17 -9.82 21.58
C VAL A 153 -9.61 -9.52 21.14
N ASN A 154 -9.91 -8.28 20.75
CA ASN A 154 -11.24 -7.88 20.27
C ASN A 154 -11.67 -8.63 18.99
N ASP A 155 -10.74 -8.87 18.04
CA ASP A 155 -11.00 -9.70 16.86
C ASP A 155 -11.33 -11.14 17.25
N LEU A 156 -10.56 -11.72 18.18
CA LEU A 156 -10.78 -13.08 18.66
C LEU A 156 -12.08 -13.23 19.45
N GLU A 157 -12.44 -12.25 20.28
CA GLU A 157 -13.72 -12.22 21.02
C GLU A 157 -14.90 -12.12 20.06
N SER A 158 -14.81 -11.27 19.03
CA SER A 158 -15.84 -11.15 17.99
C SER A 158 -16.05 -12.47 17.25
N ARG A 159 -14.94 -13.15 16.88
CA ARG A 159 -14.98 -14.46 16.21
C ARG A 159 -15.50 -15.57 17.11
N LEU A 160 -15.22 -15.52 18.41
CA LEU A 160 -15.75 -16.47 19.39
C LEU A 160 -17.26 -16.30 19.57
N ALA A 161 -17.74 -15.05 19.65
CA ALA A 161 -19.16 -14.75 19.77
C ALA A 161 -19.96 -15.22 18.54
N GLU A 162 -19.41 -15.04 17.34
CA GLU A 162 -20.01 -15.54 16.10
C GLU A 162 -20.07 -17.07 16.06
N MET A 163 -18.99 -17.73 16.47
CA MET A 163 -18.95 -19.20 16.57
C MET A 163 -19.98 -19.75 17.55
N GLN A 164 -20.20 -19.06 18.68
CA GLN A 164 -21.22 -19.43 19.67
C GLN A 164 -22.64 -19.29 19.12
N ARG A 165 -22.92 -18.24 18.34
CA ARG A 165 -24.23 -18.07 17.68
C ARG A 165 -24.52 -19.19 16.68
N VAL A 166 -23.55 -19.50 15.82
CA VAL A 166 -23.68 -20.60 14.85
C VAL A 166 -23.88 -21.95 15.55
N ALA A 167 -23.24 -22.16 16.70
CA ALA A 167 -23.42 -23.38 17.47
C ALA A 167 -24.83 -23.47 18.09
N GLN A 168 -25.40 -22.35 18.55
CA GLN A 168 -26.76 -22.29 19.08
C GLN A 168 -27.80 -22.54 17.98
N GLU A 169 -27.67 -21.89 16.82
CA GLU A 169 -28.56 -22.10 15.68
C GLU A 169 -28.58 -23.57 15.24
N LYS A 170 -27.41 -24.21 15.14
CA LYS A 170 -27.31 -25.64 14.82
C LYS A 170 -27.94 -26.56 15.87
N GLU A 171 -27.91 -26.17 17.14
CA GLU A 171 -28.54 -26.95 18.20
C GLU A 171 -30.07 -26.81 18.14
N GLU A 172 -30.58 -25.61 17.85
CA GLU A 172 -32.01 -25.38 17.64
C GLU A 172 -32.54 -26.14 16.41
N GLU A 173 -31.81 -26.12 15.29
CA GLU A 173 -32.14 -26.91 14.10
C GLU A 173 -32.23 -28.41 14.43
N ARG A 174 -31.23 -28.96 15.13
CA ARG A 174 -31.26 -30.37 15.58
C ARG A 174 -32.46 -30.67 16.48
N ARG A 175 -32.83 -29.76 17.38
CA ARG A 175 -34.00 -29.93 18.26
C ARG A 175 -35.29 -29.99 17.44
N LEU A 176 -35.45 -29.10 16.47
CA LEU A 176 -36.61 -29.07 15.59
C LEU A 176 -36.70 -30.34 14.71
N GLU A 177 -35.58 -30.84 14.18
CA GLU A 177 -35.54 -32.10 13.44
C GLU A 177 -35.97 -33.29 14.33
N ILE A 178 -35.51 -33.34 15.57
CA ILE A 178 -35.89 -34.39 16.53
C ILE A 178 -37.39 -34.33 16.84
N GLU A 179 -37.96 -33.14 17.02
CA GLU A 179 -39.41 -32.97 17.24
C GLU A 179 -40.23 -33.38 16.02
N GLU A 180 -39.77 -33.02 14.83
CA GLU A 180 -40.42 -33.40 13.57
C GLU A 180 -40.42 -34.92 13.36
N ILE A 181 -39.28 -35.58 13.61
CA ILE A 181 -39.18 -37.05 13.55
C ILE A 181 -40.14 -37.70 14.55
N LYS A 182 -40.26 -37.16 15.77
CA LYS A 182 -41.21 -37.68 16.78
C LYS A 182 -42.66 -37.52 16.33
N ARG A 183 -43.02 -36.39 15.71
CA ARG A 183 -44.36 -36.13 15.18
C ARG A 183 -44.72 -37.12 14.06
N GLN A 184 -43.82 -37.31 13.09
CA GLN A 184 -44.02 -38.26 11.99
C GLN A 184 -44.11 -39.72 12.47
N ALA A 185 -43.45 -40.07 13.57
CA ALA A 185 -43.55 -41.39 14.18
C ALA A 185 -44.87 -41.61 14.93
N GLN A 186 -45.49 -40.55 15.45
CA GLN A 186 -46.82 -40.61 16.09
C GLN A 186 -47.95 -40.71 15.08
N GLU A 187 -47.86 -40.02 13.93
CA GLU A 187 -48.87 -40.08 12.86
C GLU A 187 -48.89 -41.40 12.07
N LYS A 188 -47.80 -42.19 12.14
CA LYS A 188 -47.69 -43.52 11.49
C LYS A 188 -48.13 -44.70 12.37
N ARG A 189 -48.73 -44.44 13.54
CA ARG A 189 -49.31 -45.45 14.43
C ARG A 189 -50.83 -45.41 14.40
#